data_AF-A0A972BWX6-F1
#
_entry.id   AF-A0A972BWX6-F1
#
_cell.length_a   1.000
_cell.length_b   1.000
_cell.length_c   1.000
_cell.angle_alpha   90.00
_cell.angle_beta   90.00
_cell.angle_gamma   90.00
#
_symmetry.space_group_name_H-M   'P 1'
#
loop_
_entity.id
_entity.type
_entity.pdbx_description
1 polymer ?
#
loop_
_entity_poly.entity_id
_entity_poly.type
_entity_poly.pdbx_seq_one_letter_code
_entity_poly.pdbx_strand_id
1 'polypeptide(L)'
;MPTIKDVAAVAGVSTATVSRVLNGERVREETKQKVVSAIKTLGYRPNQIARSLKTQKTFSVGFVVPKFDPFFMQVAQAIEYVLNE
;
A
#
# COMPACT_ATOMS: atom_id res chain seq x y z
N MET A 1 3.74 10.69 -13.89
CA MET A 1 3.60 9.47 -13.08
C MET A 1 2.14 9.02 -13.20
N PRO A 2 1.86 7.76 -13.58
CA PRO A 2 0.48 7.30 -13.75
C PRO A 2 -0.29 7.40 -12.43
N THR A 3 -1.57 7.73 -12.51
CA THR A 3 -2.48 7.85 -11.37
C THR A 3 -3.49 6.71 -11.37
N ILE A 4 -4.24 6.58 -10.26
CA ILE A 4 -5.33 5.59 -10.18
C ILE A 4 -6.43 5.85 -11.22
N LYS A 5 -6.57 7.09 -11.70
CA LYS A 5 -7.51 7.45 -12.77
C LYS A 5 -7.05 6.91 -14.12
N ASP A 6 -5.75 6.94 -14.38
CA ASP A 6 -5.17 6.43 -15.63
C ASP A 6 -5.29 4.91 -15.69
N VAL A 7 -5.05 4.22 -14.56
CA VAL A 7 -5.29 2.77 -14.43
C VAL A 7 -6.76 2.44 -14.66
N ALA A 8 -7.68 3.22 -14.10
CA ALA A 8 -9.12 3.03 -14.27
C ALA A 8 -9.56 3.19 -15.74
N ALA A 9 -9.02 4.19 -16.43
CA ALA A 9 -9.29 4.43 -17.85
C ALA A 9 -8.78 3.29 -18.74
N VAL A 10 -7.55 2.82 -18.53
CA VAL A 10 -6.97 1.71 -19.31
C VAL A 10 -7.66 0.38 -19.02
N ALA A 11 -8.04 0.13 -17.76
CA ALA A 11 -8.75 -1.09 -17.37
C ALA A 11 -10.25 -1.08 -17.71
N GLY A 12 -10.81 0.08 -18.11
CA GLY A 12 -12.23 0.23 -18.42
C GLY A 12 -13.14 0.08 -17.20
N VAL A 13 -12.68 0.50 -16.02
CA VAL A 13 -13.44 0.37 -14.75
C VAL A 13 -13.46 1.68 -13.96
N SER A 14 -14.27 1.73 -12.89
CA SER A 14 -14.27 2.88 -11.98
C SER A 14 -13.01 2.93 -11.11
N THR A 15 -12.62 4.12 -10.66
CA THR A 15 -11.53 4.29 -9.68
C THR A 15 -11.81 3.55 -8.37
N ALA A 16 -13.08 3.41 -7.98
CA ALA A 16 -13.49 2.61 -6.82
C ALA A 16 -13.18 1.12 -7.04
N THR A 17 -13.41 0.59 -8.24
CA THR A 17 -13.07 -0.79 -8.60
C THR A 17 -11.56 -1.03 -8.53
N VAL A 18 -10.75 -0.10 -9.04
CA VAL A 18 -9.28 -0.17 -8.91
C VAL A 18 -8.87 -0.16 -7.44
N SER A 19 -9.49 0.70 -6.61
CA SER A 19 -9.23 0.74 -5.17
C SER A 19 -9.56 -0.60 -4.48
N ARG A 20 -10.67 -1.24 -4.83
CA ARG A 20 -11.05 -2.56 -4.30
C ARG A 20 -10.02 -3.64 -4.65
N VAL A 21 -9.56 -3.66 -5.91
CA VAL A 21 -8.50 -4.58 -6.35
C VAL A 21 -7.21 -4.35 -5.55
N LEU A 22 -6.80 -3.09 -5.37
CA LEU A 22 -5.59 -2.73 -4.62
C LEU A 22 -5.69 -3.04 -3.12
N ASN A 23 -6.90 -2.98 -2.55
CA ASN A 23 -7.15 -3.31 -1.15
C ASN A 23 -7.40 -4.82 -0.91
N GLY A 24 -7.38 -5.66 -1.96
CA GLY A 24 -7.68 -7.09 -1.84
C GLY A 24 -9.15 -7.42 -1.56
N GLU A 25 -10.06 -6.48 -1.78
CA GLU A 25 -11.50 -6.70 -1.62
C GLU A 25 -12.07 -7.60 -2.72
N ARG A 26 -13.26 -8.17 -2.50
CA ARG A 26 -13.88 -9.12 -3.45
C ARG A 26 -14.30 -8.40 -4.74
N VAL A 27 -13.70 -8.82 -5.85
CA VAL A 27 -13.99 -8.33 -7.23
C VAL A 27 -14.06 -9.53 -8.16
N ARG A 28 -14.75 -9.40 -9.30
CA ARG A 28 -14.77 -10.47 -10.31
C ARG A 28 -13.36 -10.71 -10.82
N GLU A 29 -12.99 -11.97 -11.03
CA GLU A 29 -11.62 -12.35 -11.41
C GLU A 29 -11.21 -11.71 -12.76
N GLU A 30 -12.14 -11.64 -13.71
CA GLU A 30 -11.94 -10.95 -14.99
C GLU A 30 -11.59 -9.47 -14.79
N THR A 31 -12.28 -8.79 -13.87
CA THR A 31 -12.02 -7.38 -13.55
C THR A 31 -10.68 -7.20 -12.86
N LYS A 32 -10.32 -8.11 -11.96
CA LYS A 32 -9.03 -8.12 -11.28
C LYS A 32 -7.89 -8.23 -12.29
N GLN A 33 -8.00 -9.15 -13.27
CA GLN A 33 -7.01 -9.31 -14.33
C GLN A 33 -6.85 -8.05 -15.20
N LYS A 34 -7.95 -7.40 -15.61
CA LYS A 34 -7.92 -6.13 -16.37
C LYS A 34 -7.19 -5.02 -15.61
N VAL A 35 -7.42 -4.92 -14.30
CA VAL A 35 -6.75 -3.90 -13.47
C VAL A 35 -5.27 -4.23 -13.30
N VAL A 36 -4.91 -5.48 -13.04
CA VAL A 36 -3.50 -5.90 -12.89
C VAL A 36 -2.71 -5.69 -14.18
N SER A 37 -3.28 -5.99 -15.34
CA SER A 37 -2.63 -5.74 -16.63
C SER A 37 -2.43 -4.23 -16.87
N ALA A 38 -3.43 -3.40 -16.62
CA ALA A 38 -3.33 -1.94 -16.73
C ALA A 38 -2.25 -1.36 -15.80
N ILE A 39 -2.17 -1.84 -14.55
CA ILE A 39 -1.12 -1.45 -13.59
C ILE A 39 0.26 -1.77 -14.15
N LYS A 40 0.45 -2.99 -14.68
CA LYS A 40 1.73 -3.44 -15.24
C LYS A 40 2.14 -2.64 -16.46
N THR A 41 1.21 -2.39 -17.38
CA THR A 41 1.44 -1.60 -18.60
C THR A 41 1.82 -0.16 -18.30
N LEU A 42 1.15 0.46 -17.32
CA LEU A 42 1.43 1.84 -16.93
C LEU A 42 2.64 1.98 -16.00
N GLY A 43 3.12 0.89 -15.40
CA GLY A 43 4.11 0.94 -14.33
C GLY A 43 3.58 1.67 -13.09
N TYR A 44 2.27 1.61 -12.84
CA TYR A 44 1.64 2.28 -11.71
C TYR A 44 2.12 1.65 -10.39
N ARG A 45 2.61 2.48 -9.47
CA ARG A 45 2.93 2.10 -8.10
C ARG A 45 2.07 2.93 -7.15
N PRO A 46 1.33 2.29 -6.22
CA PRO A 46 0.57 3.01 -5.21
C PRO A 46 1.49 3.94 -4.41
N ASN A 47 1.13 5.21 -4.34
CA ASN A 47 1.86 6.18 -3.52
C ASN A 47 1.39 6.05 -2.06
N GLN A 48 2.23 5.47 -1.21
CA GLN A 48 1.92 5.30 0.21
C GLN A 48 1.71 6.63 0.93
N ILE A 49 2.44 7.70 0.58
CA ILE A 49 2.26 9.03 1.19
C ILE A 49 0.86 9.58 0.88
N ALA A 50 0.43 9.49 -0.38
CA ALA A 50 -0.90 9.91 -0.79
C ALA A 50 -2.01 9.07 -0.12
N ARG A 51 -1.76 7.77 0.07
CA ARG A 51 -2.65 6.89 0.84
C ARG A 51 -2.75 7.34 2.29
N SER A 52 -1.61 7.57 2.95
CA SER A 52 -1.52 7.99 4.35
C SER A 52 -2.18 9.34 4.62
N LEU A 53 -2.07 10.29 3.69
CA LEU A 53 -2.76 11.58 3.75
C LEU A 53 -4.28 11.39 3.67
N LYS A 54 -4.77 10.54 2.76
CA LYS A 54 -6.20 10.27 2.60
C LYS A 54 -6.78 9.50 3.80
N THR A 55 -6.03 8.54 4.36
CA THR A 55 -6.46 7.74 5.52
C THR A 55 -6.19 8.43 6.85
N GLN A 56 -5.47 9.56 6.86
CA GLN A 56 -4.91 10.20 8.06
C GLN A 56 -4.15 9.22 8.97
N LYS A 57 -3.57 8.18 8.37
CA LYS A 57 -2.86 7.10 9.07
C LYS A 57 -1.62 6.78 8.27
N THR A 58 -0.46 7.04 8.85
CA THR A 58 0.84 6.77 8.24
C THR A 58 1.27 5.31 8.33
N PHE A 59 0.63 4.53 9.22
CA PHE A 59 1.06 3.17 9.57
C PHE A 59 2.55 3.11 9.96
N SER A 60 3.06 4.18 10.56
CA SER A 60 4.45 4.28 11.01
C SER A 60 4.49 4.27 12.53
N VAL A 61 5.38 3.46 13.11
CA VAL A 61 5.64 3.41 14.55
C VAL A 61 7.01 4.03 14.81
N GLY A 62 7.07 5.04 15.69
CA GLY A 62 8.32 5.65 16.12
C GLY A 62 8.82 5.02 17.42
N PHE A 63 10.09 4.62 17.45
CA PHE A 63 10.74 4.08 18.65
C PHE A 63 11.84 5.02 19.11
N VAL A 64 11.61 5.72 20.22
CA VAL A 64 12.53 6.72 20.78
C VAL A 64 13.24 6.12 21.99
N VAL A 65 14.58 6.13 21.95
CA VAL A 65 15.41 5.51 22.98
C VAL A 65 16.47 6.49 23.49
N PRO A 66 16.86 6.39 24.77
CA PRO A 66 17.87 7.29 25.34
C PRO A 66 19.27 7.04 24.76
N LYS A 67 19.55 5.82 24.28
CA LYS A 67 20.82 5.46 23.63
C LYS A 67 20.62 4.32 22.64
N PHE A 68 21.45 4.31 21.60
CA PHE A 68 21.51 3.20 20.64
C PHE A 68 22.51 2.15 21.15
N ASP A 69 22.02 1.17 21.91
CA ASP A 69 22.82 0.08 22.49
C ASP A 69 22.14 -1.29 22.28
N PRO A 70 22.83 -2.41 22.57
CA PRO A 70 22.32 -3.75 22.29
C PRO A 70 20.98 -4.09 22.96
N PHE A 71 20.67 -3.50 24.12
CA PHE A 71 19.40 -3.73 24.80
C PHE A 71 18.24 -3.16 23.99
N PHE A 72 18.34 -1.89 23.59
CA PHE A 72 17.29 -1.25 22.79
C PHE A 72 17.17 -1.84 21.38
N MET A 73 18.27 -2.39 20.84
CA MET A 73 18.24 -3.11 19.56
C MET A 73 17.44 -4.41 19.63
N GLN A 74 17.55 -5.17 20.72
CA GLN A 74 16.73 -6.37 20.93
C GLN A 74 15.24 -6.01 21.05
N VAL A 75 14.93 -4.91 21.73
CA VAL A 75 13.54 -4.41 21.82
C VAL A 75 13.02 -3.99 20.45
N ALA A 76 13.82 -3.27 19.65
CA ALA A 76 13.44 -2.89 18.29
C ALA A 76 13.14 -4.11 17.39
N GLN A 77 13.95 -5.16 17.48
CA GLN A 77 13.71 -6.42 16.76
C GLN A 77 12.41 -7.09 17.18
N ALA A 78 12.10 -7.11 18.49
CA ALA A 78 10.84 -7.67 18.98
C ALA A 78 9.63 -6.84 18.50
N ILE A 79 9.74 -5.51 18.49
CA ILE A 79 8.71 -4.62 17.94
C ILE A 79 8.50 -4.91 16.45
N GLU A 80 9.58 -5.02 15.67
CA GLU A 80 9.51 -5.34 14.24
C GLU A 80 8.85 -6.70 13.98
N TYR A 81 9.17 -7.71 14.79
CA TYR A 81 8.57 -9.04 14.70
C TYR A 81 7.04 -8.97 14.87
N VAL A 82 6.56 -8.28 15.91
CA VAL A 82 5.11 -8.20 16.22
C VAL A 82 4.35 -7.33 15.23
N LEU A 83 4.97 -6.30 14.65
CA LEU A 83 4.30 -5.39 13.71
C LEU A 83 4.24 -5.90 12.27
N ASN A 84 5.12 -6.84 11.91
CA ASN A 84 5.15 -7.46 10.57
C ASN A 84 4.35 -8.76 10.49
N GLU A 85 3.82 -9.25 11.61
CA GLU A 85 2.87 -10.37 11.70
C GLU A 85 1.42 -9.91 11.44
#